data_AF-A0AAW0EAQ3-F1
#
_entry.id   AF-A0AAW0EAQ3-F1
#
_cell.length_a   1.000
_cell.length_b   1.000
_cell.length_c   1.000
_cell.angle_alpha   90.00
_cell.angle_beta   90.00
_cell.angle_gamma   90.00
#
_symmetry.space_group_name_H-M   'P 1'
#
loop_
_entity.id
_entity.type
_entity.pdbx_description
1 polymer ?
#
loop_
_entity_poly.entity_id
_entity_poly.type
_entity_poly.pdbx_seq_one_letter_code
_entity_poly.pdbx_strand_id
1 'polypeptide(L)'
;MRPHVPYPWPWGQPSILVTLEEERNPPTKSWLDDDFDSDDSDLDSDYIPSENTASSPGSESASEDSSSATSDYVIDVSESELAQLNADAETNWPSSPTPSIKEALEEEELAKQIAKLVEAEQNAASVYNPDEVVALLTQLYELLISMGHWPEHSVAYAPHTNPPLNEALAVQLGYAPAAIALMHRLPYVKSNIEWEDCEIVAQTRFANYTNEECLREGRHPYPYQYIDDCPDIDAWLLPLMIPRRDGWNVMLDTKIGVIRAYCTERSPPEDTVEWRRYCKASGNEKDKMEYRGAPSVPASRYLSEIIYAYSSLSRLPIMHPYRNDPQEKRYGPSYETWLASEEREEQLALLRLYTDCGWPDAWRRDEFLKRWEAEKDEIGVRRAKHD
;
A
#
# COMPACT_ATOMS: atom_id res chain seq x y z
N MET A 1 11.29 19.53 -5.82
CA MET A 1 10.20 18.90 -5.05
C MET A 1 9.60 17.84 -5.95
N ARG A 2 9.68 16.56 -5.58
CA ARG A 2 9.07 15.48 -6.37
C ARG A 2 7.54 15.56 -6.18
N PRO A 3 6.71 15.46 -7.23
CA PRO A 3 5.27 15.36 -7.05
C PRO A 3 4.96 14.11 -6.22
N HIS A 4 4.16 14.30 -5.15
CA HIS A 4 3.68 13.23 -4.29
C HIS A 4 2.88 12.24 -5.13
N VAL A 5 3.41 11.02 -5.26
CA VAL A 5 2.61 9.89 -5.75
C VAL A 5 1.82 9.39 -4.53
N PRO A 6 0.48 9.40 -4.57
CA PRO A 6 -0.32 8.85 -3.49
C PRO A 6 -0.02 7.36 -3.38
N TYR A 7 0.47 6.95 -2.21
CA TYR A 7 0.83 5.56 -1.95
C TYR A 7 -0.39 4.63 -2.15
N PRO A 8 -0.18 3.36 -2.50
CA PRO A 8 -1.27 2.55 -2.98
C PRO A 8 -2.12 1.93 -1.86
N TRP A 9 -3.33 2.46 -1.70
CA TRP A 9 -4.45 1.98 -0.88
C TRP A 9 -4.63 0.44 -0.79
N PRO A 10 -4.64 -0.20 0.39
CA PRO A 10 -5.02 0.44 1.64
C PRO A 10 -3.91 1.28 2.28
N TRP A 11 -2.78 1.47 1.60
CA TRP A 11 -1.54 2.08 2.12
C TRP A 11 -1.12 3.44 1.56
N GLY A 12 -2.01 4.19 0.92
CA GLY A 12 -1.88 5.65 0.90
C GLY A 12 -3.22 6.32 1.10
N GLN A 13 -3.17 7.57 1.54
CA GLN A 13 -4.24 8.19 2.31
C GLN A 13 -5.62 8.04 1.66
N PRO A 14 -6.64 7.54 2.39
CA PRO A 14 -7.94 8.17 2.26
C PRO A 14 -7.71 9.53 2.91
N SER A 15 -7.69 10.61 2.13
CA SER A 15 -7.85 11.90 2.79
C SER A 15 -9.15 11.78 3.58
N ILE A 16 -9.09 11.92 4.91
CA ILE A 16 -10.27 12.04 5.78
C ILE A 16 -11.21 13.17 5.29
N LEU A 17 -10.72 14.01 4.36
CA LEU A 17 -11.45 15.07 3.70
C LEU A 17 -12.29 14.63 2.50
N VAL A 18 -12.21 13.39 2.00
CA VAL A 18 -13.15 12.89 0.99
C VAL A 18 -14.36 12.32 1.71
N THR A 19 -15.39 13.15 1.82
CA THR A 19 -16.71 12.78 2.30
C THR A 19 -17.29 11.60 1.52
N LEU A 20 -18.02 10.72 2.23
CA LEU A 20 -18.75 9.53 1.73
C LEU A 20 -19.67 9.74 0.50
N GLU A 21 -19.84 10.97 0.01
CA GLU A 21 -20.75 11.32 -1.08
C GLU A 21 -20.11 11.28 -2.49
N GLU A 22 -18.78 11.29 -2.63
CA GLU A 22 -18.13 11.41 -3.96
C GLU A 22 -17.79 10.07 -4.66
N GLU A 23 -17.81 8.92 -3.96
CA GLU A 23 -17.35 7.63 -4.52
C GLU A 23 -18.46 6.71 -5.06
N ARG A 24 -19.54 7.26 -5.64
CA ARG A 24 -20.63 6.43 -6.22
C ARG A 24 -20.41 5.93 -7.64
N ASN A 25 -19.22 6.09 -8.23
CA ASN A 25 -18.92 5.58 -9.57
C ASN A 25 -17.68 4.66 -9.57
N PRO A 26 -17.82 3.35 -9.87
CA PRO A 26 -16.67 2.48 -10.07
C PRO A 26 -15.95 2.82 -11.40
N PRO A 27 -14.61 2.69 -11.45
CA PRO A 27 -13.85 2.89 -12.69
C PRO A 27 -14.16 1.75 -13.68
N THR A 28 -14.65 2.11 -14.86
CA THR A 28 -15.13 1.17 -15.91
C THR A 28 -14.13 0.93 -17.04
N LYS A 29 -12.84 1.30 -16.89
CA LYS A 29 -11.85 1.09 -17.96
C LYS A 29 -11.09 -0.23 -17.79
N SER A 30 -11.39 -1.19 -18.67
CA SER A 30 -10.59 -2.38 -18.96
C SER A 30 -9.28 -1.99 -19.66
N TRP A 31 -8.15 -2.50 -19.18
CA TRP A 31 -6.78 -2.12 -19.56
C TRP A 31 -6.10 -3.07 -20.56
N LEU A 32 -6.83 -4.00 -21.17
CA LEU A 32 -6.23 -4.98 -22.09
C LEU A 32 -5.81 -4.41 -23.45
N ASP A 33 -6.01 -3.11 -23.74
CA ASP A 33 -5.87 -2.54 -25.08
C ASP A 33 -4.73 -1.52 -25.26
N ASP A 34 -3.86 -1.29 -24.27
CA ASP A 34 -2.70 -0.40 -24.47
C ASP A 34 -1.48 -1.21 -24.93
N ASP A 35 -1.37 -1.36 -26.25
CA ASP A 35 -0.19 -1.87 -26.95
C ASP A 35 1.03 -1.02 -26.61
N PHE A 36 2.02 -1.64 -25.96
CA PHE A 36 3.29 -1.01 -25.60
C PHE A 36 4.29 -1.25 -26.73
N ASP A 37 4.47 -0.24 -27.58
CA ASP A 37 5.54 -0.19 -28.58
C ASP A 37 6.91 -0.20 -27.88
N SER A 38 7.56 -1.37 -27.90
CA SER A 38 8.93 -1.55 -27.45
C SER A 38 9.91 -1.06 -28.51
N ASP A 39 10.20 0.24 -28.52
CA ASP A 39 11.27 0.84 -29.32
C ASP A 39 12.55 0.91 -28.46
N ASP A 40 13.17 -0.25 -28.25
CA ASP A 40 14.52 -0.39 -27.68
C ASP A 40 15.43 -1.01 -28.75
N SER A 41 15.76 -0.20 -29.77
CA SER A 41 16.93 -0.43 -30.61
C SER A 41 17.89 0.73 -30.45
N ASP A 42 19.09 0.44 -29.96
CA ASP A 42 20.38 1.02 -30.39
C ASP A 42 21.32 1.29 -29.20
N LEU A 43 22.08 0.27 -28.79
CA LEU A 43 23.44 0.46 -28.23
C LEU A 43 24.31 -0.80 -28.49
N ASP A 44 24.60 -1.08 -29.76
CA ASP A 44 25.79 -1.85 -30.16
C ASP A 44 26.81 -0.87 -30.77
N SER A 45 27.88 -0.57 -30.03
CA SER A 45 28.98 0.26 -30.49
C SER A 45 30.24 -0.59 -30.72
N ASP A 46 30.40 -1.10 -31.94
CA ASP A 46 31.69 -1.56 -32.45
C ASP A 46 32.15 -0.66 -33.60
N TYR A 47 33.20 0.10 -33.28
CA TYR A 47 33.85 1.09 -34.11
C TYR A 47 34.86 0.43 -35.06
N ILE A 48 34.66 0.56 -36.38
CA ILE A 48 35.70 0.34 -37.40
C ILE A 48 35.63 1.46 -38.44
N PRO A 49 36.73 2.18 -38.74
CA PRO A 49 36.73 3.23 -39.76
C PRO A 49 37.17 2.67 -41.11
N SER A 50 36.45 3.01 -42.18
CA SER A 50 37.05 3.12 -43.52
C SER A 50 36.21 3.99 -44.46
N GLU A 51 36.93 4.54 -45.42
CA GLU A 51 36.70 5.77 -46.16
C GLU A 51 35.69 5.67 -47.30
N ASN A 52 35.30 6.88 -47.75
CA ASN A 52 35.10 7.32 -49.13
C ASN A 52 33.69 7.36 -49.75
N THR A 53 33.46 8.53 -50.37
CA THR A 53 32.57 8.87 -51.52
C THR A 53 31.07 8.90 -51.25
N ALA A 54 30.25 9.77 -51.84
CA ALA A 54 30.36 11.02 -52.58
C ALA A 54 28.91 11.51 -52.79
N SER A 55 28.72 12.84 -52.90
CA SER A 55 27.70 13.54 -53.72
C SER A 55 26.19 13.23 -53.55
N SER A 56 25.42 14.13 -52.93
CA SER A 56 24.57 15.18 -53.59
C SER A 56 23.08 14.73 -53.76
N PRO A 57 22.14 15.59 -54.22
CA PRO A 57 21.15 16.26 -53.36
C PRO A 57 19.69 16.08 -53.83
N GLY A 58 18.72 16.63 -53.11
CA GLY A 58 17.35 16.87 -53.60
C GLY A 58 16.35 16.98 -52.45
N SER A 59 15.68 18.12 -52.24
CA SER A 59 14.43 18.55 -52.90
C SER A 59 13.29 17.56 -52.60
N GLU A 60 12.10 17.90 -52.12
CA GLU A 60 11.30 19.11 -52.24
C GLU A 60 9.98 18.86 -51.46
N SER A 61 9.50 19.89 -50.75
CA SER A 61 8.11 20.37 -50.67
C SER A 61 6.89 19.42 -50.56
N ALA A 62 6.09 19.64 -49.51
CA ALA A 62 4.61 19.78 -49.51
C ALA A 62 4.21 20.23 -48.09
N SER A 63 3.82 21.47 -47.77
CA SER A 63 2.58 22.22 -48.09
C SER A 63 1.29 21.44 -47.80
N GLU A 64 0.62 21.79 -46.70
CA GLU A 64 -0.84 21.85 -46.51
C GLU A 64 -1.08 22.38 -45.06
N ASP A 65 -1.30 23.69 -44.91
CA ASP A 65 -2.62 24.34 -44.82
C ASP A 65 -3.56 23.72 -43.77
N SER A 66 -3.53 24.28 -42.56
CA SER A 66 -4.66 24.20 -41.63
C SER A 66 -4.77 25.51 -40.87
N SER A 67 -5.59 26.40 -41.41
CA SER A 67 -6.02 27.66 -40.80
C SER A 67 -6.99 27.37 -39.65
N SER A 68 -6.54 27.47 -38.41
CA SER A 68 -7.43 27.65 -37.25
C SER A 68 -7.47 29.14 -36.91
N ALA A 69 -8.66 29.72 -37.00
CA ALA A 69 -8.91 31.11 -36.67
C ALA A 69 -8.82 31.30 -35.15
N THR A 70 -7.63 31.64 -34.65
CA THR A 70 -7.49 32.26 -33.33
C THR A 70 -7.79 33.74 -33.47
N SER A 71 -8.84 34.19 -32.80
CA SER A 71 -9.20 35.59 -32.64
C SER A 71 -8.08 36.30 -31.88
N ASP A 72 -7.15 36.91 -32.61
CA ASP A 72 -6.11 37.79 -32.07
C ASP A 72 -6.74 39.08 -31.54
N TYR A 73 -7.22 39.02 -30.30
CA TYR A 73 -7.48 40.21 -29.49
C TYR A 73 -6.11 40.74 -29.03
N VAL A 74 -5.44 41.50 -29.91
CA VAL A 74 -4.24 42.25 -29.55
C VAL A 74 -4.68 43.38 -28.61
N ILE A 75 -4.61 43.13 -27.31
CA ILE A 75 -4.68 44.18 -26.31
C ILE A 75 -3.36 44.92 -26.42
N ASP A 76 -3.39 46.08 -27.09
CA ASP A 76 -2.27 47.00 -27.20
C ASP A 76 -2.05 47.67 -25.83
N VAL A 77 -1.41 46.92 -24.92
CA VAL A 77 -0.98 47.42 -23.61
C VAL A 77 0.28 48.23 -23.84
N SER A 78 0.22 49.53 -23.57
CA SER A 78 1.38 50.41 -23.74
C SER A 78 2.56 49.92 -22.89
N GLU A 79 3.81 50.06 -23.39
CA GLU A 79 5.02 49.72 -22.61
C GLU A 79 5.03 50.40 -21.23
N SER A 80 4.39 51.58 -21.11
CA SER A 80 4.21 52.28 -19.84
C SER A 80 3.24 51.58 -18.89
N GLU A 81 2.13 51.00 -19.37
CA GLU A 81 1.20 50.24 -18.53
C GLU A 81 1.79 48.90 -18.10
N LEU A 82 2.58 48.26 -18.96
CA LEU A 82 3.33 47.04 -18.62
C LEU A 82 4.44 47.32 -17.59
N ALA A 83 5.12 48.47 -17.70
CA ALA A 83 6.07 48.92 -16.69
C ALA A 83 5.39 49.28 -15.36
N GLN A 84 4.21 49.90 -15.41
CA GLN A 84 3.42 50.22 -14.22
C GLN A 84 2.91 48.95 -13.53
N LEU A 85 2.40 47.97 -14.29
CA LEU A 85 1.95 46.68 -13.76
C LEU A 85 3.09 45.86 -13.14
N ASN A 86 4.29 45.91 -13.73
CA ASN A 86 5.47 45.25 -13.14
C ASN A 86 5.99 46.01 -11.91
N ALA A 87 5.97 47.35 -11.90
CA ALA A 87 6.35 48.13 -10.73
C ALA A 87 5.36 47.98 -9.56
N ASP A 88 4.06 47.88 -9.88
CA ASP A 88 3.00 47.60 -8.91
C ASP A 88 3.08 46.14 -8.43
N ALA A 89 3.43 45.18 -9.29
CA ALA A 89 3.71 43.82 -8.86
C ALA A 89 4.90 43.79 -7.89
N GLU A 90 6.04 44.40 -8.21
CA GLU A 90 7.23 44.41 -7.36
C GLU A 90 7.04 45.14 -6.01
N THR A 91 6.09 46.09 -5.92
CA THR A 91 5.81 46.84 -4.68
C THR A 91 4.63 46.30 -3.88
N ASN A 92 3.71 45.55 -4.48
CA ASN A 92 2.54 44.96 -3.82
C ASN A 92 2.55 43.43 -3.74
N TRP A 93 3.63 42.74 -4.15
CA TRP A 93 3.78 41.33 -3.80
C TRP A 93 3.78 41.23 -2.26
N PRO A 94 2.75 40.62 -1.65
CA PRO A 94 2.70 40.50 -0.20
C PRO A 94 3.96 39.77 0.22
N SER A 95 4.82 40.46 0.95
CA SER A 95 6.03 39.90 1.53
C SER A 95 5.68 38.53 2.09
N SER A 96 6.40 37.49 1.67
CA SER A 96 6.19 36.13 2.18
C SER A 96 5.96 36.22 3.69
N PRO A 97 4.88 35.62 4.22
CA PRO A 97 4.52 35.75 5.62
C PRO A 97 5.77 35.50 6.47
N THR A 98 6.02 36.37 7.46
CA THR A 98 7.13 36.18 8.39
C THR A 98 7.07 34.75 8.94
N PRO A 99 8.21 34.07 9.19
CA PRO A 99 8.23 32.66 9.59
C PRO A 99 7.21 32.30 10.68
N SER A 100 7.01 33.21 11.64
CA SER A 100 6.01 33.10 12.71
C SER A 100 4.54 33.04 12.27
N ILE A 101 4.14 33.72 11.19
CA ILE A 101 2.75 33.67 10.68
C ILE A 101 2.51 32.36 9.93
N LYS A 102 3.49 31.91 9.14
CA LYS A 102 3.40 30.65 8.41
C LYS A 102 3.28 29.46 9.37
N GLU A 103 4.12 29.43 10.40
CA GLU A 103 4.07 28.40 11.47
C GLU A 103 2.73 28.41 12.20
N ALA A 104 2.19 29.59 12.53
CA ALA A 104 0.89 29.69 13.20
C ALA A 104 -0.26 29.18 12.32
N LEU A 105 -0.24 29.46 11.01
CA LEU A 105 -1.23 28.95 10.06
C LEU A 105 -1.13 27.42 9.89
N GLU A 106 0.08 26.89 9.81
CA GLU A 106 0.32 25.44 9.75
C GLU A 106 -0.13 24.74 11.04
N GLU A 107 0.09 25.36 12.20
CA GLU A 107 -0.38 24.84 13.49
C GLU A 107 -1.92 24.87 13.61
N GLU A 108 -2.56 25.94 13.16
CA GLU A 108 -4.03 26.04 13.13
C GLU A 108 -4.65 24.99 12.21
N GLU A 109 -4.07 24.80 11.02
CA GLU A 109 -4.52 23.80 10.06
C GLU A 109 -4.32 22.38 10.61
N LEU A 110 -3.17 22.08 11.21
CA LEU A 110 -2.92 20.80 11.86
C LEU A 110 -3.92 20.55 13.00
N ALA A 111 -4.26 21.55 13.80
CA ALA A 111 -5.26 21.41 14.85
C ALA A 111 -6.65 21.06 14.30
N LYS A 112 -7.05 21.66 13.17
CA LYS A 112 -8.30 21.31 12.47
C LYS A 112 -8.27 19.88 11.94
N GLN A 113 -7.15 19.45 11.36
CA GLN A 113 -6.97 18.08 10.87
C GLN A 113 -7.03 17.06 12.03
N ILE A 114 -6.38 17.35 13.16
CA ILE A 114 -6.44 16.50 14.36
C ILE A 114 -7.87 16.39 14.89
N ALA A 115 -8.62 17.50 14.92
CA ALA A 115 -10.02 17.47 15.35
C ALA A 115 -10.87 16.56 14.46
N LYS A 116 -10.71 16.64 13.13
CA LYS A 116 -11.38 15.76 12.17
C LYS A 116 -10.99 14.28 12.34
N LEU A 117 -9.71 14.00 12.55
CA LEU A 117 -9.23 12.65 12.85
C LEU A 117 -9.90 12.08 14.10
N VAL A 118 -9.94 12.86 15.19
CA VAL A 118 -10.57 12.43 16.46
C VAL A 118 -12.05 12.15 16.29
N GLU A 119 -12.78 12.99 15.54
CA GLU A 119 -14.18 12.76 15.20
C GLU A 119 -14.36 11.46 14.41
N ALA A 120 -13.49 11.21 13.42
CA ALA A 120 -13.50 9.96 12.64
C ALA A 120 -13.21 8.72 13.53
N GLU A 121 -12.24 8.80 14.44
CA GLU A 121 -11.93 7.73 15.41
C GLU A 121 -13.11 7.47 16.36
N GLN A 122 -13.79 8.53 16.83
CA GLN A 122 -14.99 8.40 17.67
C GLN A 122 -16.15 7.76 16.91
N ASN A 123 -16.36 8.15 15.65
CA ASN A 123 -17.38 7.55 14.81
C ASN A 123 -17.08 6.05 14.59
N ALA A 124 -15.85 5.71 14.22
CA ALA A 124 -15.39 4.32 14.07
C ALA A 124 -15.64 3.50 15.35
N ALA A 125 -15.29 4.05 16.51
CA ALA A 125 -15.52 3.40 17.80
C ALA A 125 -17.02 3.17 18.07
N SER A 126 -17.89 4.10 17.66
CA SER A 126 -19.34 4.01 17.90
C SER A 126 -20.03 2.94 17.05
N VAL A 127 -19.47 2.61 15.89
CA VAL A 127 -20.00 1.58 14.97
C VAL A 127 -19.22 0.27 15.01
N TYR A 128 -18.14 0.20 15.80
CA TYR A 128 -17.27 -0.97 15.86
C TYR A 128 -18.01 -2.21 16.35
N ASN A 129 -17.98 -3.25 15.51
CA ASN A 129 -18.53 -4.56 15.82
C ASN A 129 -17.45 -5.66 15.70
N PRO A 130 -17.04 -6.32 16.79
CA PRO A 130 -16.04 -7.40 16.72
C PRO A 130 -16.54 -8.60 15.89
N ASP A 131 -17.84 -8.83 15.82
CA ASP A 131 -18.44 -9.94 15.04
C ASP A 131 -18.24 -9.71 13.54
N GLU A 132 -18.36 -8.46 13.11
CA GLU A 132 -18.14 -8.06 11.73
C GLU A 132 -16.68 -8.23 11.33
N VAL A 133 -15.73 -7.85 12.20
CA VAL A 133 -14.30 -8.08 11.96
C VAL A 133 -13.99 -9.58 11.83
N VAL A 134 -14.57 -10.42 12.70
CA VAL A 134 -14.43 -11.89 12.60
C VAL A 134 -14.98 -12.40 11.27
N ALA A 135 -16.17 -11.93 10.87
CA ALA A 135 -16.80 -12.33 9.61
C ALA A 135 -15.97 -11.92 8.39
N LEU A 136 -15.45 -10.68 8.36
CA LEU A 136 -14.63 -10.17 7.27
C LEU A 136 -13.27 -10.87 7.19
N LEU A 137 -12.60 -11.13 8.31
CA LEU A 137 -11.36 -11.92 8.30
C LEU A 137 -11.61 -13.36 7.85
N THR A 138 -12.75 -13.96 8.24
CA THR A 138 -13.16 -15.28 7.76
C THR A 138 -13.34 -15.26 6.25
N GLN A 139 -14.08 -14.29 5.73
CA GLN A 139 -14.28 -14.10 4.29
C GLN A 139 -12.97 -13.87 3.54
N LEU A 140 -12.04 -13.08 4.09
CA LEU A 140 -10.73 -12.87 3.49
C LEU A 140 -9.94 -14.18 3.38
N TYR A 141 -9.94 -15.01 4.42
CA TYR A 141 -9.20 -16.27 4.41
C TYR A 141 -9.84 -17.31 3.48
N GLU A 142 -11.17 -17.39 3.46
CA GLU A 142 -11.91 -18.22 2.50
C GLU A 142 -11.66 -17.77 1.06
N LEU A 143 -11.58 -16.45 0.81
CA LEU A 143 -11.22 -15.91 -0.49
C LEU A 143 -9.82 -16.40 -0.90
N LEU A 144 -8.81 -16.30 -0.04
CA LEU A 144 -7.44 -16.77 -0.34
C LEU A 144 -7.38 -18.28 -0.64
N ILE A 145 -8.15 -19.11 0.09
CA ILE A 145 -8.31 -20.54 -0.22
C ILE A 145 -8.94 -20.75 -1.60
N SER A 146 -10.02 -20.01 -1.90
CA SER A 146 -10.76 -20.13 -3.15
C SER A 146 -9.94 -19.71 -4.37
N MET A 147 -9.11 -18.68 -4.21
CA MET A 147 -8.13 -18.21 -5.18
C MET A 147 -6.97 -19.22 -5.39
N GLY A 148 -6.84 -20.21 -4.51
CA GLY A 148 -5.81 -21.26 -4.64
C GLY A 148 -4.49 -20.93 -3.95
N HIS A 149 -4.42 -19.84 -3.18
CA HIS A 149 -3.23 -19.49 -2.42
C HIS A 149 -2.98 -20.43 -1.24
N TRP A 150 -4.05 -20.98 -0.65
CA TRP A 150 -3.94 -21.93 0.46
C TRP A 150 -4.73 -23.22 0.23
N PRO A 151 -4.28 -24.35 0.81
CA PRO A 151 -5.10 -25.55 0.91
C PRO A 151 -6.38 -25.31 1.74
N GLU A 152 -7.46 -26.04 1.46
CA GLU A 152 -8.75 -25.88 2.15
C GLU A 152 -8.69 -26.07 3.68
N HIS A 153 -7.74 -26.88 4.14
CA HIS A 153 -7.57 -27.20 5.56
C HIS A 153 -6.56 -26.30 6.29
N SER A 154 -6.06 -25.25 5.63
CA SER A 154 -5.05 -24.32 6.16
C SER A 154 -5.56 -23.44 7.31
N VAL A 155 -6.87 -23.23 7.41
CA VAL A 155 -7.47 -22.32 8.40
C VAL A 155 -8.14 -23.12 9.51
N ALA A 156 -7.93 -22.67 10.75
CA ALA A 156 -8.66 -23.08 11.93
C ALA A 156 -9.70 -22.01 12.28
N TYR A 157 -10.96 -22.41 12.36
CA TYR A 157 -12.08 -21.54 12.74
C TYR A 157 -12.45 -21.78 14.20
N ALA A 158 -13.00 -20.75 14.84
CA ALA A 158 -13.55 -20.90 16.19
C ALA A 158 -14.69 -21.95 16.22
N PRO A 159 -14.89 -22.67 17.34
CA PRO A 159 -14.17 -22.58 18.61
C PRO A 159 -12.80 -23.29 18.58
N HIS A 160 -11.76 -22.58 19.04
CA HIS A 160 -10.39 -23.10 19.12
C HIS A 160 -10.22 -24.04 20.30
N THR A 161 -10.26 -25.34 20.04
CA THR A 161 -10.14 -26.39 21.07
C THR A 161 -8.81 -27.14 21.02
N ASN A 162 -8.04 -27.04 19.94
CA ASN A 162 -6.78 -27.77 19.77
C ASN A 162 -5.77 -27.04 18.86
N PRO A 163 -4.76 -26.34 19.43
CA PRO A 163 -4.68 -25.96 20.83
C PRO A 163 -5.71 -24.86 21.16
N PRO A 164 -6.21 -24.78 22.41
CA PRO A 164 -6.99 -23.64 22.86
C PRO A 164 -6.09 -22.41 23.07
N LEU A 165 -6.69 -21.22 23.09
CA LEU A 165 -6.00 -20.00 23.51
C LEU A 165 -5.51 -20.14 24.96
N ASN A 166 -4.23 -19.86 25.21
CA ASN A 166 -3.71 -19.74 26.57
C ASN A 166 -4.09 -18.39 27.17
N GLU A 167 -5.32 -18.29 27.68
CA GLU A 167 -5.88 -17.08 28.26
C GLU A 167 -5.06 -16.57 29.45
N ALA A 168 -4.55 -17.47 30.29
CA ALA A 168 -3.72 -17.09 31.45
C ALA A 168 -2.43 -16.37 31.01
N LEU A 169 -1.77 -16.88 29.97
CA LEU A 169 -0.61 -16.21 29.38
C LEU A 169 -1.00 -14.87 28.72
N ALA A 170 -2.13 -14.82 28.00
CA ALA A 170 -2.60 -13.57 27.39
C ALA A 170 -2.84 -12.48 28.45
N VAL A 171 -3.47 -12.82 29.58
CA VAL A 171 -3.65 -11.92 30.73
C VAL A 171 -2.29 -11.51 31.32
N GLN A 172 -1.36 -12.46 31.49
CA GLN A 172 -0.02 -12.18 32.02
C GLN A 172 0.77 -11.21 31.14
N LEU A 173 0.61 -11.31 29.81
CA LEU A 173 1.22 -10.44 28.80
C LEU A 173 0.52 -9.07 28.68
N GLY A 174 -0.53 -8.83 29.47
CA GLY A 174 -1.20 -7.54 29.56
C GLY A 174 -2.19 -7.25 28.43
N TYR A 175 -2.67 -8.25 27.70
CA TYR A 175 -3.74 -8.03 26.72
C TYR A 175 -5.04 -7.59 27.42
N ALA A 176 -5.78 -6.67 26.80
CA ALA A 176 -7.06 -6.20 27.30
C ALA A 176 -8.15 -7.28 27.16
N PRO A 177 -9.16 -7.33 28.06
CA PRO A 177 -10.23 -8.33 27.99
C PRO A 177 -10.96 -8.38 26.65
N ALA A 178 -11.18 -7.22 26.01
CA ALA A 178 -11.80 -7.15 24.70
C ALA A 178 -10.96 -7.79 23.59
N ALA A 179 -9.63 -7.61 23.63
CA ALA A 179 -8.71 -8.24 22.69
C ALA A 179 -8.67 -9.76 22.90
N ILE A 180 -8.60 -10.22 24.16
CA ILE A 180 -8.65 -11.66 24.50
C ILE A 180 -9.97 -12.29 24.04
N ALA A 181 -11.10 -11.63 24.29
CA ALA A 181 -12.41 -12.11 23.83
C ALA A 181 -12.48 -12.23 22.31
N LEU A 182 -11.85 -11.31 21.57
CA LEU A 182 -11.75 -11.39 20.12
C LEU A 182 -10.83 -12.53 19.66
N MET A 183 -9.69 -12.76 20.34
CA MET A 183 -8.76 -13.86 20.02
C MET A 183 -9.43 -15.24 20.05
N HIS A 184 -10.46 -15.44 20.89
CA HIS A 184 -11.23 -16.70 20.89
C HIS A 184 -12.04 -16.95 19.62
N ARG A 185 -12.27 -15.92 18.81
CA ARG A 185 -13.26 -15.91 17.74
C ARG A 185 -12.65 -15.76 16.36
N LEU A 186 -11.48 -15.16 16.25
CA LEU A 186 -10.78 -14.94 14.99
C LEU A 186 -10.46 -16.27 14.28
N PRO A 187 -10.53 -16.33 12.94
CA PRO A 187 -9.94 -17.43 12.20
C PRO A 187 -8.40 -17.34 12.25
N TYR A 188 -7.72 -18.48 12.28
CA TYR A 188 -6.26 -18.55 12.31
C TYR A 188 -5.70 -19.44 11.21
N VAL A 189 -4.61 -18.98 10.59
CA VAL A 189 -3.81 -19.82 9.70
C VAL A 189 -3.05 -20.83 10.56
N LYS A 190 -3.13 -22.11 10.20
CA LYS A 190 -2.43 -23.18 10.91
C LYS A 190 -0.93 -23.08 10.65
N SER A 191 -0.15 -23.41 11.67
CA SER A 191 1.32 -23.26 11.70
C SER A 191 2.09 -24.15 10.73
N ASN A 192 1.42 -25.00 9.95
CA ASN A 192 2.04 -25.87 8.95
C ASN A 192 2.23 -25.19 7.59
N ILE A 193 1.77 -23.95 7.43
CA ILE A 193 2.23 -23.10 6.34
C ILE A 193 3.54 -22.50 6.84
N GLU A 194 4.66 -23.02 6.32
CA GLU A 194 5.98 -22.54 6.70
C GLU A 194 6.07 -21.05 6.36
N TRP A 195 6.94 -20.34 7.08
CA TRP A 195 7.14 -18.91 6.88
C TRP A 195 7.54 -18.56 5.44
N GLU A 196 8.25 -19.48 4.78
CA GLU A 196 8.69 -19.37 3.39
C GLU A 196 7.53 -19.58 2.41
N ASP A 197 6.44 -20.23 2.85
CA ASP A 197 5.25 -20.52 2.05
C ASP A 197 4.14 -19.46 2.19
N CYS A 198 4.28 -18.49 3.11
CA CYS A 198 3.37 -17.35 3.20
C CYS A 198 3.67 -16.32 2.11
N GLU A 199 3.44 -16.70 0.85
CA GLU A 199 3.62 -15.87 -0.35
C GLU A 199 2.68 -14.65 -0.40
N ILE A 200 1.72 -14.55 0.53
CA ILE A 200 0.71 -13.48 0.51
C ILE A 200 1.34 -12.14 0.86
N VAL A 201 1.97 -12.03 2.02
CA VAL A 201 2.59 -10.76 2.41
C VAL A 201 4.04 -11.04 2.71
N ALA A 202 4.92 -10.61 1.81
CA ALA A 202 6.34 -10.91 1.93
C ALA A 202 6.87 -10.48 3.31
N GLN A 203 7.74 -11.32 3.88
CA GLN A 203 8.34 -11.12 5.20
C GLN A 203 7.31 -10.94 6.34
N THR A 204 6.09 -11.46 6.17
CA THR A 204 5.00 -11.27 7.13
C THR A 204 4.25 -12.57 7.32
N ARG A 205 3.83 -12.86 8.56
CA ARG A 205 2.93 -13.98 8.83
C ARG A 205 1.59 -13.50 9.38
N PHE A 206 0.56 -14.29 9.19
CA PHE A 206 -0.70 -14.12 9.90
C PHE A 206 -0.53 -14.54 11.36
N ALA A 207 -1.06 -13.75 12.29
CA ALA A 207 -0.99 -14.05 13.70
C ALA A 207 -1.89 -15.26 14.03
N ASN A 208 -1.38 -16.19 14.84
CA ASN A 208 -2.15 -17.30 15.38
C ASN A 208 -2.01 -17.36 16.91
N TYR A 209 -2.95 -16.73 17.61
CA TYR A 209 -2.87 -16.60 19.07
C TYR A 209 -3.18 -17.89 19.85
N THR A 210 -3.55 -18.99 19.18
CA THR A 210 -3.53 -20.30 19.85
C THR A 210 -2.09 -20.80 20.07
N ASN A 211 -1.10 -20.18 19.42
CA ASN A 211 0.32 -20.39 19.66
C ASN A 211 0.85 -19.35 20.67
N GLU A 212 1.47 -19.81 21.75
CA GLU A 212 2.05 -18.94 22.77
C GLU A 212 3.20 -18.05 22.25
N GLU A 213 3.92 -18.47 21.22
CA GLU A 213 4.95 -17.66 20.57
C GLU A 213 4.32 -16.42 19.92
N CYS A 214 3.22 -16.60 19.16
CA CYS A 214 2.46 -15.48 18.59
C CYS A 214 1.88 -14.56 19.68
N LEU A 215 1.46 -15.10 20.84
CA LEU A 215 1.03 -14.28 21.96
C LEU A 215 2.14 -13.34 22.45
N ARG A 216 3.37 -13.85 22.58
CA ARG A 216 4.54 -13.06 23.02
C ARG A 216 4.97 -12.07 21.94
N GLU A 217 5.14 -12.52 20.71
CA GLU A 217 5.52 -11.64 19.58
C GLU A 217 4.46 -10.58 19.28
N GLY A 218 3.18 -10.90 19.47
CA GLY A 218 2.09 -9.93 19.28
C GLY A 218 2.15 -8.73 20.25
N ARG A 219 2.89 -8.82 21.35
CA ARG A 219 3.18 -7.67 22.23
C ARG A 219 4.40 -6.87 21.77
N HIS A 220 5.26 -7.49 20.98
CA HIS A 220 6.54 -6.95 20.50
C HIS A 220 6.68 -7.17 18.98
N PRO A 221 5.88 -6.48 18.14
CA PRO A 221 5.84 -6.74 16.70
C PRO A 221 7.12 -6.32 15.95
N TYR A 222 8.18 -5.88 16.64
CA TYR A 222 9.48 -5.54 16.08
C TYR A 222 10.60 -6.51 16.53
N PRO A 223 10.50 -7.81 16.22
CA PRO A 223 11.39 -8.82 16.79
C PRO A 223 12.84 -8.76 16.24
N TYR A 224 13.13 -8.05 15.15
CA TYR A 224 14.44 -8.20 14.48
C TYR A 224 15.45 -7.08 14.70
N GLN A 225 15.01 -5.85 14.95
CA GLN A 225 15.94 -4.71 14.94
C GLN A 225 16.22 -4.14 16.34
N TYR A 226 15.33 -4.31 17.32
CA TYR A 226 15.45 -3.64 18.62
C TYR A 226 14.80 -4.40 19.80
N ILE A 227 14.94 -5.73 19.87
CA ILE A 227 14.29 -6.58 20.89
C ILE A 227 14.46 -6.00 22.31
N ASP A 228 15.68 -5.56 22.64
CA ASP A 228 16.01 -5.18 24.02
C ASP A 228 15.41 -3.83 24.46
N ASP A 229 14.93 -3.01 23.51
CA ASP A 229 14.45 -1.66 23.82
C ASP A 229 13.07 -1.33 23.22
N CYS A 230 12.35 -2.27 22.61
CA CYS A 230 11.02 -2.01 22.10
C CYS A 230 9.98 -2.22 23.22
N PRO A 231 9.35 -1.16 23.74
CA PRO A 231 8.29 -1.32 24.72
C PRO A 231 7.09 -2.08 24.14
N ASP A 232 6.34 -2.77 25.01
CA ASP A 232 5.10 -3.44 24.63
C ASP A 232 4.12 -2.47 23.96
N ILE A 233 3.45 -2.92 22.90
CA ILE A 233 2.37 -2.12 22.27
C ILE A 233 1.19 -1.92 23.24
N ASP A 234 0.25 -1.04 22.96
CA ASP A 234 -0.91 -0.85 23.85
C ASP A 234 -1.73 -2.15 24.03
N ALA A 235 -2.30 -2.35 25.23
CA ALA A 235 -2.97 -3.60 25.64
C ALA A 235 -4.16 -4.02 24.76
N TRP A 236 -4.80 -3.07 24.10
CA TRP A 236 -5.97 -3.28 23.23
C TRP A 236 -5.61 -3.45 21.75
N LEU A 237 -4.32 -3.32 21.40
CA LEU A 237 -3.85 -3.58 20.04
C LEU A 237 -3.63 -5.08 19.83
N LEU A 238 -4.08 -5.54 18.68
CA LEU A 238 -4.00 -6.93 18.26
C LEU A 238 -3.40 -7.02 16.85
N PRO A 239 -2.10 -7.34 16.73
CA PRO A 239 -1.52 -7.69 15.44
C PRO A 239 -2.30 -8.83 14.75
N LEU A 240 -2.92 -8.52 13.61
CA LEU A 240 -3.50 -9.52 12.70
C LEU A 240 -2.40 -10.17 11.85
N MET A 241 -1.32 -9.42 11.61
CA MET A 241 -0.11 -9.88 10.94
C MET A 241 1.12 -9.49 11.75
N ILE A 242 2.09 -10.40 11.86
CA ILE A 242 3.36 -10.20 12.56
C ILE A 242 4.47 -10.12 11.50
N PRO A 243 5.15 -8.97 11.36
CA PRO A 243 6.23 -8.82 10.40
C PRO A 243 7.53 -9.47 10.91
N ARG A 244 8.42 -9.79 9.97
CA ARG A 244 9.84 -10.00 10.22
C ARG A 244 10.60 -8.68 10.04
N ARG A 245 11.80 -8.74 9.47
CA ARG A 245 12.70 -7.59 9.32
C ARG A 245 12.08 -6.47 8.48
N ASP A 246 11.44 -6.82 7.37
CA ASP A 246 10.95 -5.89 6.35
C ASP A 246 9.48 -6.17 5.99
N GLY A 247 8.69 -6.73 6.92
CA GLY A 247 7.29 -7.11 6.67
C GLY A 247 6.29 -5.98 6.87
N TRP A 248 5.01 -6.33 6.86
CA TRP A 248 3.90 -5.45 7.23
C TRP A 248 3.45 -5.67 8.67
N ASN A 249 3.32 -4.56 9.38
CA ASN A 249 2.49 -4.50 10.57
C ASN A 249 1.04 -4.33 10.12
N VAL A 250 0.16 -5.26 10.51
CA VAL A 250 -1.28 -5.05 10.44
C VAL A 250 -1.89 -5.26 11.80
N MET A 251 -2.33 -4.18 12.45
CA MET A 251 -2.80 -4.20 13.82
C MET A 251 -4.22 -3.68 13.93
N LEU A 252 -5.07 -4.43 14.62
CA LEU A 252 -6.41 -4.00 14.99
C LEU A 252 -6.38 -3.32 16.36
N ASP A 253 -6.82 -2.08 16.41
CA ASP A 253 -7.15 -1.39 17.66
C ASP A 253 -8.57 -1.79 18.08
N THR A 254 -8.67 -2.71 19.04
CA THR A 254 -9.96 -3.21 19.52
C THR A 254 -10.74 -2.20 20.37
N LYS A 255 -10.13 -1.07 20.74
CA LYS A 255 -10.78 -0.02 21.54
C LYS A 255 -11.61 0.92 20.67
N ILE A 256 -11.13 1.23 19.47
CA ILE A 256 -11.79 2.16 18.55
C ILE A 256 -12.19 1.54 17.20
N GLY A 257 -11.90 0.26 16.98
CA GLY A 257 -12.33 -0.48 15.80
C GLY A 257 -11.63 -0.05 14.51
N VAL A 258 -10.35 0.31 14.58
CA VAL A 258 -9.55 0.71 13.41
C VAL A 258 -8.40 -0.25 13.19
N ILE A 259 -7.96 -0.38 11.93
CA ILE A 259 -6.72 -1.04 11.56
C ILE A 259 -5.66 0.02 11.32
N ARG A 260 -4.46 -0.25 11.85
CA ARG A 260 -3.24 0.54 11.70
C ARG A 260 -2.20 -0.33 11.03
N ALA A 261 -1.60 0.17 9.98
CA ALA A 261 -0.68 -0.67 9.24
C ALA A 261 0.24 0.07 8.29
N TYR A 262 1.44 -0.49 8.18
CA TYR A 262 2.64 0.11 7.62
C TYR A 262 3.72 -0.98 7.51
N CYS A 263 4.73 -0.74 6.68
CA CYS A 263 5.88 -1.62 6.53
C CYS A 263 6.92 -1.38 7.64
N THR A 264 7.61 -2.40 8.16
CA THR A 264 8.62 -2.22 9.22
C THR A 264 9.87 -1.45 8.78
N GLU A 265 10.23 -1.50 7.50
CA GLU A 265 11.41 -0.75 7.00
C GLU A 265 11.09 0.73 6.77
N ARG A 266 9.81 1.07 6.63
CA ARG A 266 9.35 2.44 6.43
C ARG A 266 8.51 2.86 7.63
N SER A 267 9.06 3.74 8.45
CA SER A 267 8.25 4.45 9.44
C SER A 267 6.97 4.98 8.78
N PRO A 268 5.84 5.03 9.51
CA PRO A 268 4.61 5.56 8.96
C PRO A 268 4.79 6.92 8.29
N PRO A 269 3.98 7.27 7.29
CA PRO A 269 4.22 8.46 6.49
C PRO A 269 4.20 9.73 7.35
N GLU A 270 5.32 10.45 7.35
CA GLU A 270 5.54 11.59 8.24
C GLU A 270 4.60 12.79 7.96
N ASP A 271 4.00 12.79 6.78
CA ASP A 271 3.05 13.79 6.30
C ASP A 271 1.60 13.53 6.75
N THR A 272 1.31 12.38 7.37
CA THR A 272 -0.01 12.05 7.89
C THR A 272 -0.37 12.84 9.14
N VAL A 273 -1.67 13.07 9.33
CA VAL A 273 -2.18 13.76 10.54
C VAL A 273 -1.91 12.93 11.80
N GLU A 274 -1.95 11.60 11.69
CA GLU A 274 -1.64 10.65 12.76
C GLU A 274 -0.18 10.78 13.20
N TRP A 275 0.76 10.76 12.26
CA TRP A 275 2.18 10.95 12.56
C TRP A 275 2.45 12.30 13.20
N ARG A 276 1.93 13.38 12.61
CA ARG A 276 2.12 14.74 13.14
C ARG A 276 1.50 14.91 14.53
N ARG A 277 0.30 14.35 14.77
CA ARG A 277 -0.35 14.30 16.09
C ARG A 277 0.54 13.56 17.09
N TYR A 278 1.10 12.42 16.68
CA TYR A 278 1.95 11.59 17.51
C TYR A 278 3.25 12.32 17.90
N CYS A 279 4.01 12.86 16.94
CA CYS A 279 5.24 13.61 17.21
C CYS A 279 4.99 14.82 18.12
N LYS A 280 3.88 15.54 17.92
CA LYS A 280 3.50 16.67 18.78
C LYS A 280 3.21 16.22 20.21
N ALA A 281 2.57 15.05 20.40
CA ALA A 281 2.23 14.53 21.70
C ALA A 281 3.42 13.89 22.45
N SER A 282 4.31 13.21 21.73
CA SER A 282 5.46 12.53 22.34
C SER A 282 6.55 13.52 22.79
N GLY A 283 6.68 14.67 22.13
CA GLY A 283 7.76 15.63 22.36
C GLY A 283 9.16 15.05 22.11
N ASN A 284 9.24 13.84 21.56
CA ASN A 284 10.46 13.10 21.30
C ASN A 284 10.29 12.35 19.98
N GLU A 285 11.05 12.77 18.97
CA GLU A 285 11.11 12.13 17.65
C GLU A 285 11.66 10.69 17.72
N LYS A 286 12.25 10.28 18.86
CA LYS A 286 12.79 8.93 19.08
C LYS A 286 11.87 8.00 19.85
N ASP A 287 10.61 8.37 20.08
CA ASP A 287 9.67 7.43 20.68
C ASP A 287 9.46 6.26 19.70
N LYS A 288 9.69 5.03 20.20
CA LYS A 288 9.78 3.80 19.40
C LYS A 288 8.40 3.25 19.03
N MET A 289 7.33 3.93 19.42
CA MET A 289 5.94 3.53 19.22
C MET A 289 5.37 4.03 17.89
N GLU A 290 6.09 3.77 16.80
CA GLU A 290 5.74 4.28 15.46
C GLU A 290 4.29 3.97 15.06
N TYR A 291 3.73 2.83 15.50
CA TYR A 291 2.34 2.46 15.23
C TYR A 291 1.32 3.53 15.63
N ARG A 292 1.62 4.39 16.60
CA ARG A 292 0.72 5.48 17.02
C ARG A 292 0.62 6.59 15.97
N GLY A 293 1.66 6.75 15.17
CA GLY A 293 1.67 7.63 14.00
C GLY A 293 1.17 6.97 12.71
N ALA A 294 0.84 5.68 12.74
CA ALA A 294 0.28 4.99 11.58
C ALA A 294 -1.17 5.44 11.30
N PRO A 295 -1.54 5.62 10.02
CA PRO A 295 -2.90 5.93 9.62
C PRO A 295 -3.92 4.97 10.22
N SER A 296 -5.07 5.51 10.65
CA SER A 296 -6.16 4.70 11.19
C SER A 296 -7.31 4.59 10.19
N VAL A 297 -7.70 3.35 9.86
CA VAL A 297 -8.81 3.06 8.95
C VAL A 297 -9.85 2.21 9.68
N PRO A 298 -11.15 2.51 9.63
CA PRO A 298 -12.17 1.63 10.21
C PRO A 298 -11.97 0.18 9.75
N ALA A 299 -11.93 -0.76 10.71
CA ALA A 299 -11.52 -2.14 10.44
C ALA A 299 -12.41 -2.84 9.40
N SER A 300 -13.72 -2.58 9.43
CA SER A 300 -14.67 -3.13 8.46
C SER A 300 -14.41 -2.61 7.05
N ARG A 301 -14.16 -1.31 6.90
CA ARG A 301 -13.80 -0.69 5.62
C ARG A 301 -12.52 -1.30 5.06
N TYR A 302 -11.47 -1.30 5.88
CA TYR A 302 -10.15 -1.82 5.50
C TYR A 302 -10.23 -3.28 4.99
N LEU A 303 -10.88 -4.17 5.75
CA LEU A 303 -10.98 -5.58 5.37
C LEU A 303 -11.86 -5.77 4.12
N SER A 304 -12.98 -5.05 4.03
CA SER A 304 -13.89 -5.14 2.87
C SER A 304 -13.21 -4.71 1.57
N GLU A 305 -12.39 -3.66 1.63
CA GLU A 305 -11.67 -3.18 0.46
C GLU A 305 -10.55 -4.13 0.03
N ILE A 306 -9.86 -4.79 0.95
CA ILE A 306 -8.89 -5.85 0.59
C ILE A 306 -9.62 -7.03 -0.09
N ILE A 307 -10.74 -7.47 0.49
CA ILE A 307 -11.56 -8.54 -0.08
C ILE A 307 -12.02 -8.15 -1.49
N TYR A 308 -12.51 -6.93 -1.67
CA TYR A 308 -12.89 -6.41 -2.99
C TYR A 308 -11.68 -6.37 -3.93
N ALA A 309 -10.53 -5.89 -3.47
CA ALA A 309 -9.35 -5.74 -4.29
C ALA A 309 -8.86 -7.09 -4.84
N TYR A 310 -8.81 -8.11 -3.98
CA TYR A 310 -8.40 -9.46 -4.35
C TYR A 310 -9.43 -10.16 -5.24
N SER A 311 -10.72 -10.06 -4.88
CA SER A 311 -11.78 -10.70 -5.68
C SER A 311 -11.94 -10.07 -7.07
N SER A 312 -11.72 -8.76 -7.20
CA SER A 312 -11.74 -8.05 -8.49
C SER A 312 -10.43 -8.14 -9.27
N LEU A 313 -9.38 -8.72 -8.69
CA LEU A 313 -8.01 -8.69 -9.21
C LEU A 313 -7.45 -7.27 -9.44
N SER A 314 -8.08 -6.23 -8.88
CA SER A 314 -7.47 -4.89 -8.87
C SER A 314 -6.18 -4.87 -8.04
N ARG A 315 -6.03 -5.85 -7.14
CA ARG A 315 -4.75 -6.23 -6.50
C ARG A 315 -4.64 -7.73 -6.38
N LEU A 316 -3.41 -8.22 -6.37
CA LEU A 316 -3.13 -9.64 -6.15
C LEU A 316 -2.72 -9.88 -4.70
N PRO A 317 -3.00 -11.07 -4.16
CA PRO A 317 -2.59 -11.41 -2.81
C PRO A 317 -1.08 -11.52 -2.62
N ILE A 318 -0.25 -11.61 -3.66
CA ILE A 318 1.23 -11.65 -3.55
C ILE A 318 1.77 -10.22 -3.42
N MET A 319 2.08 -9.84 -2.19
CA MET A 319 2.41 -8.48 -1.80
C MET A 319 3.87 -8.34 -1.35
N HIS A 320 4.70 -7.71 -2.17
CA HIS A 320 5.98 -7.17 -1.70
C HIS A 320 5.76 -5.81 -1.02
N PRO A 321 6.29 -5.57 0.18
CA PRO A 321 5.99 -4.38 0.99
C PRO A 321 6.18 -3.01 0.33
N TYR A 322 7.00 -2.93 -0.71
CA TYR A 322 7.23 -1.71 -1.46
C TYR A 322 6.57 -1.66 -2.84
N ARG A 323 5.93 -2.75 -3.30
CA ARG A 323 5.60 -2.97 -4.72
C ARG A 323 4.27 -3.69 -4.89
N ASN A 324 3.30 -3.30 -4.06
CA ASN A 324 1.97 -3.92 -4.02
C ASN A 324 1.00 -3.42 -5.09
N ASP A 325 1.35 -2.35 -5.80
CA ASP A 325 0.52 -1.83 -6.86
C ASP A 325 1.23 -2.00 -8.22
N PRO A 326 0.70 -2.86 -9.11
CA PRO A 326 1.26 -3.02 -10.44
C PRO A 326 1.17 -1.73 -11.27
N GLN A 327 0.36 -0.74 -10.85
CA GLN A 327 0.19 0.56 -11.49
C GLN A 327 1.10 1.66 -10.93
N GLU A 328 1.78 1.44 -9.80
CA GLU A 328 2.63 2.46 -9.18
C GLU A 328 3.85 2.74 -10.08
N LYS A 329 3.97 3.98 -10.56
CA LYS A 329 5.13 4.44 -11.33
C LYS A 329 6.36 4.43 -10.42
N ARG A 330 7.29 3.52 -10.71
CA ARG A 330 8.49 3.29 -9.91
C ARG A 330 9.55 4.34 -10.24
N TYR A 331 10.05 5.03 -9.20
CA TYR A 331 11.13 5.99 -9.31
C TYR A 331 12.27 5.60 -8.35
N GLY A 332 13.26 4.83 -8.82
CA GLY A 332 14.38 4.36 -8.00
C GLY A 332 15.59 3.84 -8.82
N PRO A 333 16.80 3.81 -8.25
CA PRO A 333 18.05 3.44 -8.93
C PRO A 333 18.15 1.95 -9.30
N SER A 334 18.99 1.64 -10.29
CA SER A 334 19.06 0.40 -11.09
C SER A 334 19.33 -0.94 -10.38
N TYR A 335 19.52 -0.98 -9.05
CA TYR A 335 19.54 -2.27 -8.32
C TYR A 335 18.12 -2.68 -7.93
N GLU A 336 17.22 -1.71 -7.72
CA GLU A 336 15.81 -1.96 -7.48
C GLU A 336 15.10 -2.47 -8.74
N THR A 337 15.66 -2.29 -9.94
CA THR A 337 14.96 -2.61 -11.20
C THR A 337 14.85 -4.10 -11.48
N TRP A 338 15.84 -4.93 -11.13
CA TRP A 338 15.77 -6.38 -11.42
C TRP A 338 14.80 -7.12 -10.50
N LEU A 339 14.94 -7.02 -9.17
CA LEU A 339 13.95 -7.56 -8.22
C LEU A 339 12.53 -7.05 -8.54
N ALA A 340 12.41 -5.77 -8.92
CA ALA A 340 11.13 -5.19 -9.30
C ALA A 340 10.59 -5.78 -10.60
N SER A 341 11.45 -6.13 -11.55
CA SER A 341 11.07 -6.77 -12.80
C SER A 341 10.56 -8.19 -12.59
N GLU A 342 11.20 -8.97 -11.71
CA GLU A 342 10.78 -10.35 -11.43
C GLU A 342 9.48 -10.42 -10.66
N GLU A 343 9.31 -9.61 -9.61
CA GLU A 343 8.05 -9.55 -8.85
C GLU A 343 6.90 -9.08 -9.75
N ARG A 344 7.18 -8.11 -10.64
CA ARG A 344 6.18 -7.64 -11.61
C ARG A 344 5.83 -8.75 -12.60
N GLU A 345 6.82 -9.50 -13.06
CA GLU A 345 6.58 -10.63 -13.94
C GLU A 345 5.72 -11.70 -13.25
N GLU A 346 6.04 -12.04 -12.01
CA GLU A 346 5.27 -12.99 -11.20
C GLU A 346 3.82 -12.52 -11.01
N GLN A 347 3.61 -11.25 -10.66
CA GLN A 347 2.28 -10.65 -10.56
C GLN A 347 1.53 -10.67 -11.89
N LEU A 348 2.18 -10.33 -13.00
CA LEU A 348 1.55 -10.34 -14.33
C LEU A 348 1.19 -11.76 -14.78
N ALA A 349 2.06 -12.73 -14.54
CA ALA A 349 1.81 -14.14 -14.81
C ALA A 349 0.61 -14.65 -14.00
N LEU A 350 0.58 -14.34 -12.69
CA LEU A 350 -0.51 -14.69 -11.81
C LEU A 350 -1.85 -14.05 -12.24
N LEU A 351 -1.85 -12.76 -12.59
CA LEU A 351 -3.03 -12.06 -13.11
C LEU A 351 -3.57 -12.74 -14.37
N ARG A 352 -2.69 -13.02 -15.34
CA ARG A 352 -3.04 -13.71 -16.59
C ARG A 352 -3.63 -15.09 -16.29
N LEU A 353 -3.02 -15.86 -15.40
CA LEU A 353 -3.52 -17.18 -15.01
C LEU A 353 -4.91 -17.12 -14.37
N TYR A 354 -5.16 -16.14 -13.50
CA TYR A 354 -6.50 -15.92 -12.94
C TYR A 354 -7.54 -15.64 -14.03
N THR A 355 -7.23 -14.71 -14.94
CA THR A 355 -8.12 -14.37 -16.07
C THR A 355 -8.35 -15.56 -16.99
N ASP A 356 -7.29 -16.24 -17.42
CA ASP A 356 -7.34 -17.41 -18.30
C ASP A 356 -8.20 -18.52 -17.69
N CYS A 357 -8.03 -18.78 -16.39
CA CYS A 357 -8.77 -19.80 -15.65
C CYS A 357 -10.18 -19.37 -15.26
N GLY A 358 -10.65 -18.19 -15.72
CA GLY A 358 -12.02 -17.74 -15.60
C GLY A 358 -12.39 -17.13 -14.25
N TRP A 359 -11.43 -16.63 -13.47
CA TRP A 359 -11.75 -15.94 -12.22
C TRP A 359 -12.56 -14.64 -12.47
N PRO A 360 -13.57 -14.31 -11.66
CA PRO A 360 -14.13 -15.12 -10.57
C PRO A 360 -15.27 -16.07 -11.01
N ASP A 361 -15.91 -15.81 -12.17
CA ASP A 361 -17.22 -16.40 -12.51
C ASP A 361 -17.17 -17.85 -13.04
N ALA A 362 -16.15 -18.17 -13.83
CA ALA A 362 -15.94 -19.46 -14.49
C ALA A 362 -14.67 -20.16 -13.98
N TRP A 363 -14.43 -20.03 -12.67
CA TRP A 363 -13.16 -20.38 -12.03
C TRP A 363 -12.81 -21.87 -12.12
N ARG A 364 -11.70 -22.17 -12.81
CA ARG A 364 -11.13 -23.53 -12.97
C ARG A 364 -9.93 -23.72 -12.04
N ARG A 365 -10.20 -23.80 -10.73
CA ARG A 365 -9.19 -23.87 -9.67
C ARG A 365 -8.10 -24.93 -9.89
N ASP A 366 -8.49 -26.16 -10.23
CA ASP A 366 -7.50 -27.25 -10.39
C ASP A 366 -6.56 -27.03 -11.58
N GLU A 367 -7.08 -26.44 -12.67
CA GLU A 367 -6.27 -26.05 -13.83
C GLU A 367 -5.30 -24.93 -13.45
N PHE A 368 -5.79 -23.92 -12.72
CA PHE A 368 -4.96 -22.83 -12.20
C PHE A 368 -3.82 -23.34 -11.32
N LEU A 369 -4.11 -24.17 -10.31
CA LEU A 369 -3.08 -24.68 -9.38
C LEU A 369 -1.98 -25.43 -10.14
N LYS A 370 -2.37 -26.25 -11.13
CA LYS A 370 -1.41 -26.99 -11.96
C LYS A 370 -0.55 -26.05 -12.81
N ARG A 371 -1.14 -25.02 -13.41
CA ARG A 371 -0.41 -24.04 -14.23
C ARG A 371 0.49 -23.15 -13.39
N TRP A 372 0.02 -22.72 -12.22
CA TRP A 372 0.77 -21.86 -11.32
C TRP A 372 2.02 -22.56 -10.77
N GLU A 373 1.92 -23.84 -10.41
CA GLU A 373 3.09 -24.60 -9.98
C GLU A 373 4.16 -24.68 -11.08
N ALA A 374 3.75 -24.94 -12.33
CA ALA A 374 4.66 -24.96 -13.47
C ALA A 374 5.29 -23.57 -13.76
N GLU A 375 4.51 -22.51 -13.60
CA GLU A 375 4.97 -21.12 -13.77
C GLU A 375 6.01 -20.74 -12.70
N LYS A 376 5.77 -21.10 -11.44
CA LYS A 376 6.72 -20.88 -10.33
C LYS A 376 8.04 -21.61 -10.56
N ASP A 377 7.99 -22.86 -11.02
CA ASP A 377 9.20 -23.61 -11.37
C ASP A 377 10.00 -22.88 -12.47
N GLU A 378 9.33 -22.36 -13.49
CA GLU A 378 9.97 -21.61 -14.58
C GLU A 378 10.58 -20.28 -14.10
N ILE A 379 9.85 -19.51 -13.29
CA ILE A 379 10.34 -18.28 -12.66
C ILE A 379 11.56 -18.59 -11.78
N GLY A 380 11.49 -19.65 -10.97
CA GLY A 380 12.60 -20.10 -10.11
C GLY A 380 13.86 -20.49 -10.90
N VAL A 381 13.70 -21.18 -12.04
CA VAL A 381 14.82 -21.51 -12.94
C VAL A 381 15.44 -20.26 -13.56
N ARG A 382 14.66 -19.22 -13.85
CA ARG A 382 15.18 -17.95 -14.38
C ARG A 382 15.91 -17.15 -13.31
N ARG A 383 15.37 -17.06 -12.10
CA ARG A 383 16.04 -16.48 -10.91
C ARG A 383 17.43 -17.06 -10.69
N ALA A 384 17.52 -18.40 -10.67
CA ALA A 384 18.78 -19.11 -10.45
C ALA A 384 19.85 -18.92 -11.56
N LYS A 385 19.50 -18.32 -12.72
CA LYS A 385 20.48 -17.97 -13.77
C LYS A 385 21.05 -16.56 -13.60
N HIS A 386 20.39 -15.72 -12.81
CA HIS A 386 20.80 -14.34 -12.56
C HIS A 386 21.66 -14.21 -11.30
N ASP A 387 21.58 -15.17 -10.39
CA ASP A 387 22.50 -15.38 -9.25
C ASP A 387 23.81 -16.06 -9.69
#